data_AF-A0A3M6QEU5-F1
#
_entry.id   AF-A0A3M6QEU5-F1
#
_cell.length_a   1.000
_cell.length_b   1.000
_cell.length_c   1.000
_cell.angle_alpha   90.00
_cell.angle_beta   90.00
_cell.angle_gamma   90.00
#
_symmetry.space_group_name_H-M   'P 1'
#
loop_
_entity.id
_entity.type
_entity.pdbx_description
1 polymer ?
#
loop_
_entity_poly.entity_id
_entity_poly.type
_entity_poly.pdbx_seq_one_letter_code
_entity_poly.pdbx_strand_id
1 'polypeptide(L)'
;MTTPPSFLRSLPAGDAAWLMELPDLPQALALFEAVQAARQSVLAPDAARPAMPHADALRAIHTLVPAARTVLVEFAPHAASAQQVLAAVRHIARISAQISAQAMPGGQGGAGGQARRVEIPVHYEGEDLEALAAHLRISRAELIERHTGCDYHAAFAGFAPGFVYLSGGHPCFTQVPRLATPRTRVPAGSVALAGDFSAVYPKDSPGGWQLIGATPLQMWDLQRAEPALVQPGFRVRFVDLTQRPRHISLPAATATATASVPAPVSSAQAATPTQVQGESAAASLHIMAPGLQTLVQDGGRRGMTGMGVSASGALDGAAMRAANRCVGNPSDAPVLENTLGLLRLRCQGRAVAAVTGACTVLRITTASGAQLHPALYEAFALDDGDVLELAAPTAGLRCYVAVRGGLGVPPVLGSAATDTLADIGPAPLAAGDVLPVGQAIAAAALRPVTADAVAAECAAHLPRPGQEVMLDVCLGPRDDWFAPQALALLTQQRWQATPQSNRVGIRLQGQTPLPRAQAYASAELPSEGTPSGALQVPASGQPVLFLADHPLTGGYPVIAVLARHHLDLAAQVPPGAWLRFRPLPCSKGEADLA
;
A
#
# COMPACT_ATOMS: atom_id res chain seq x y z
N MET A 1 0.22 43.61 12.89
CA MET A 1 0.49 42.63 11.82
C MET A 1 -0.35 41.41 12.11
N THR A 2 -1.47 41.28 11.40
CA THR A 2 -2.39 40.14 11.47
C THR A 2 -1.69 38.89 10.96
N THR A 3 -1.54 37.87 11.82
CA THR A 3 -1.19 36.51 11.41
C THR A 3 -2.12 36.09 10.26
N PRO A 4 -1.60 35.59 9.12
CA PRO A 4 -2.47 35.08 8.07
C PRO A 4 -3.31 33.93 8.65
N PRO A 5 -4.61 33.83 8.30
CA PRO A 5 -5.45 32.75 8.78
C PRO A 5 -4.87 31.41 8.31
N SER A 6 -4.74 30.46 9.25
CA SER A 6 -4.36 29.08 8.96
C SER A 6 -5.50 28.41 8.20
N PHE A 7 -5.54 28.58 6.88
CA PHE A 7 -6.55 27.95 6.02
C PHE A 7 -6.38 26.43 6.06
N LEU A 8 -7.30 25.74 6.72
CA LEU A 8 -7.36 24.28 6.82
C LEU A 8 -8.67 23.79 6.24
N ARG A 9 -8.64 23.26 5.01
CA ARG A 9 -9.81 22.66 4.37
C ARG A 9 -9.91 21.20 4.77
N SER A 10 -11.09 20.76 5.20
CA SER A 10 -11.34 19.38 5.65
C SER A 10 -12.24 18.68 4.65
N LEU A 11 -11.68 17.73 3.90
CA LEU A 11 -12.35 17.05 2.80
C LEU A 11 -12.72 15.62 3.21
N PRO A 12 -13.99 15.20 3.09
CA PRO A 12 -14.36 13.81 3.32
C PRO A 12 -13.66 12.92 2.29
N ALA A 13 -13.03 11.84 2.77
CA ALA A 13 -12.40 10.83 1.92
C ALA A 13 -13.04 9.46 2.19
N GLY A 14 -14.37 9.40 2.11
CA GLY A 14 -15.18 8.25 2.54
C GLY A 14 -15.81 8.45 3.92
N ASP A 15 -16.24 7.35 4.54
CA ASP A 15 -16.89 7.32 5.86
C ASP A 15 -15.91 7.03 7.01
N ALA A 16 -14.65 6.73 6.70
CA ALA A 16 -13.60 6.37 7.65
C ALA A 16 -12.28 7.16 7.44
N ALA A 17 -12.29 8.23 6.63
CA ALA A 17 -11.11 9.04 6.41
C ALA A 17 -11.42 10.52 6.11
N TRP A 18 -10.46 11.37 6.51
CA TRP A 18 -10.42 12.80 6.17
C TRP A 18 -9.14 13.11 5.39
N LEU A 19 -9.27 13.91 4.34
CA LEU A 19 -8.12 14.56 3.70
C LEU A 19 -8.05 16.01 4.20
N MET A 20 -7.02 16.31 4.98
CA MET A 20 -6.76 17.64 5.51
C MET A 20 -5.90 18.39 4.52
N GLU A 21 -6.41 19.46 3.90
CA GLU A 21 -5.69 20.29 2.94
C GLU A 21 -5.24 21.60 3.60
N LEU A 22 -3.94 21.90 3.49
CA LEU A 22 -3.26 23.04 4.07
C LEU A 22 -2.69 23.93 2.95
N PRO A 23 -2.22 25.15 3.25
CA PRO A 23 -1.73 26.07 2.23
C PRO A 23 -0.47 25.56 1.51
N ASP A 24 0.41 24.86 2.24
CA ASP A 24 1.72 24.43 1.78
C ASP A 24 2.23 23.16 2.47
N LEU A 25 3.36 22.65 1.99
CA LEU A 25 4.03 21.45 2.52
C LEU A 25 4.52 21.63 3.97
N PRO A 26 5.22 22.71 4.36
CA PRO A 26 5.65 22.91 5.74
C PRO A 26 4.51 22.81 6.76
N GLN A 27 3.36 23.43 6.48
CA GLN A 27 2.20 23.35 7.35
C GLN A 27 1.62 21.93 7.42
N ALA A 28 1.57 21.22 6.29
CA ALA A 28 1.10 19.83 6.25
C ALA A 28 1.99 18.89 7.07
N LEU A 29 3.32 19.03 6.95
CA LEU A 29 4.27 18.25 7.77
C LEU A 29 4.17 18.60 9.26
N ALA A 30 4.02 19.88 9.60
CA ALA A 30 3.84 20.30 11.00
C ALA A 30 2.56 19.72 11.61
N LEU A 31 1.45 19.67 10.85
CA LEU A 31 0.22 19.01 11.30
C LEU A 31 0.43 17.50 11.48
N PHE A 32 1.06 16.84 10.50
CA PHE A 32 1.35 15.42 10.56
C PHE A 32 2.17 15.06 11.81
N GLU A 33 3.28 15.77 12.06
CA GLU A 33 4.14 15.55 13.23
C GLU A 33 3.38 15.78 14.54
N ALA A 34 2.60 16.86 14.64
CA ALA A 34 1.82 17.18 15.83
C ALA A 34 0.76 16.10 16.13
N VAL A 35 0.03 15.63 15.12
CA VAL A 35 -0.95 14.54 15.28
C VAL A 35 -0.25 13.23 15.62
N GLN A 36 0.88 12.92 14.98
CA GLN A 36 1.64 11.71 15.27
C GLN A 36 2.16 11.70 16.71
N ALA A 37 2.73 12.81 17.19
CA ALA A 37 3.19 12.95 18.57
C ALA A 37 2.05 12.83 19.59
N ALA A 38 0.90 13.45 19.31
CA ALA A 38 -0.28 13.32 20.16
C ALA A 38 -0.77 11.86 20.23
N ARG A 39 -0.81 11.16 19.08
CA ARG A 39 -1.19 9.73 19.03
C ARG A 39 -0.23 8.85 19.82
N GLN A 40 1.08 9.02 19.64
CA GLN A 40 2.10 8.26 20.38
C GLN A 40 1.96 8.48 21.89
N SER A 41 1.65 9.71 22.31
CA SER A 41 1.40 10.05 23.71
C SER A 41 0.17 9.31 24.28
N VAL A 42 -0.90 9.14 23.51
CA VAL A 42 -2.12 8.46 23.98
C VAL A 42 -2.00 6.92 23.95
N LEU A 43 -1.11 6.37 23.13
CA LEU A 43 -0.88 4.93 22.99
C LEU A 43 0.18 4.36 23.95
N ALA A 44 0.95 5.21 24.63
CA ALA A 44 1.99 4.77 25.57
C ALA A 44 1.39 3.98 26.76
N PRO A 45 1.96 2.81 27.12
CA PRO A 45 1.36 1.88 28.10
C PRO A 45 1.42 2.31 29.57
N ASP A 46 2.10 3.42 29.93
CA ASP A 46 2.32 3.78 31.34
C ASP A 46 2.25 5.30 31.65
N ALA A 47 1.79 5.57 32.87
CA ALA A 47 1.81 6.80 33.68
C ALA A 47 0.74 7.88 33.42
N ALA A 48 -0.19 7.97 34.39
CA ALA A 48 -0.80 9.19 34.95
C ALA A 48 -0.64 10.47 34.10
N ARG A 49 -1.34 10.54 32.97
CA ARG A 49 -1.42 11.77 32.17
C ARG A 49 -2.70 12.52 32.50
N PRO A 50 -2.68 13.86 32.56
CA PRO A 50 -3.90 14.64 32.59
C PRO A 50 -4.79 14.19 31.43
N ALA A 51 -6.10 14.14 31.63
CA ALA A 51 -7.07 13.73 30.62
C ALA A 51 -6.83 14.53 29.34
N MET A 52 -6.20 13.90 28.33
CA MET A 52 -5.93 14.57 27.07
C MET A 52 -7.27 14.71 26.34
N PRO A 53 -7.64 15.92 25.89
CA PRO A 53 -8.82 16.10 25.07
C PRO A 53 -8.76 15.17 23.85
N HIS A 54 -9.90 14.56 23.50
CA HIS A 54 -10.03 13.70 22.31
C HIS A 54 -9.17 12.42 22.30
N ALA A 55 -8.74 11.90 23.46
CA ALA A 55 -7.91 10.69 23.54
C ALA A 55 -8.46 9.51 22.71
N ASP A 56 -9.76 9.20 22.80
CA ASP A 56 -10.36 8.08 22.06
C ASP A 56 -10.33 8.29 20.54
N ALA A 57 -10.56 9.52 20.09
CA ALA A 57 -10.45 9.88 18.67
C ALA A 57 -9.01 9.72 18.16
N LEU A 58 -8.00 10.07 18.97
CA LEU A 58 -6.60 9.89 18.63
C LEU A 58 -6.20 8.41 18.57
N ARG A 59 -6.74 7.58 19.48
CA ARG A 59 -6.56 6.11 19.44
C ARG A 59 -7.23 5.49 18.21
N ALA A 60 -8.37 6.04 17.79
CA ALA A 60 -9.12 5.53 16.64
C ALA A 60 -8.40 5.74 15.30
N ILE A 61 -7.61 6.81 15.15
CA ILE A 61 -6.77 7.02 13.96
C ILE A 61 -5.80 5.83 13.87
N HIS A 62 -5.68 5.19 12.70
CA HIS A 62 -4.74 4.08 12.48
C HIS A 62 -3.77 4.32 11.32
N THR A 63 -4.11 5.23 10.39
CA THR A 63 -3.25 5.60 9.26
C THR A 63 -3.11 7.11 9.20
N LEU A 64 -1.87 7.59 8.99
CA LEU A 64 -1.57 8.97 8.62
C LEU A 64 -0.67 8.94 7.39
N VAL A 65 -1.01 9.74 6.38
CA VAL A 65 -0.21 9.87 5.15
C VAL A 65 -0.05 11.36 4.80
N PRO A 66 1.11 11.97 5.06
CA PRO A 66 1.42 13.30 4.56
C PRO A 66 1.74 13.20 3.06
N ALA A 67 1.23 14.14 2.27
CA ALA A 67 1.48 14.19 0.83
C ALA A 67 1.31 15.62 0.31
N ALA A 68 2.42 16.22 -0.13
CA ALA A 68 2.50 17.62 -0.53
C ALA A 68 1.84 18.53 0.51
N ARG A 69 0.73 19.20 0.17
CA ARG A 69 -0.01 20.10 1.06
C ARG A 69 -1.14 19.43 1.84
N THR A 70 -1.20 18.10 1.84
CA THR A 70 -2.30 17.34 2.43
C THR A 70 -1.83 16.34 3.47
N VAL A 71 -2.72 16.00 4.41
CA VAL A 71 -2.57 14.88 5.35
C VAL A 71 -3.84 14.03 5.31
N LEU A 72 -3.73 12.80 4.82
CA LEU A 72 -4.81 11.81 4.94
C LEU A 72 -4.82 11.24 6.37
N VAL A 73 -5.99 11.20 6.98
CA VAL A 73 -6.24 10.67 8.32
C VAL A 73 -7.30 9.58 8.22
N GLU A 74 -6.91 8.32 8.34
CA GLU A 74 -7.84 7.20 8.40
C GLU A 74 -8.02 6.72 9.84
N PHE A 75 -9.26 6.37 10.17
CA PHE A 75 -9.65 6.02 11.53
C PHE A 75 -10.63 4.85 11.56
N ALA A 76 -10.71 4.20 12.73
CA ALA A 76 -11.67 3.16 13.03
C ALA A 76 -13.03 3.77 13.43
N PRO A 77 -14.05 3.77 12.54
CA PRO A 77 -15.35 4.40 12.82
C PRO A 77 -16.14 3.73 13.96
N HIS A 78 -15.78 2.51 14.37
CA HIS A 78 -16.37 1.85 15.53
C HIS A 78 -15.78 2.35 16.87
N ALA A 79 -14.61 3.01 16.82
CA ALA A 79 -13.93 3.55 17.99
C ALA A 79 -14.19 5.06 18.17
N ALA A 80 -14.33 5.82 17.08
CA ALA A 80 -14.70 7.24 17.12
C ALA A 80 -15.42 7.65 15.83
N SER A 81 -16.35 8.61 15.94
CA SER A 81 -17.04 9.17 14.77
C SER A 81 -16.13 10.08 13.95
N ALA A 82 -16.48 10.26 12.67
CA ALA A 82 -15.77 11.15 11.76
C ALA A 82 -15.64 12.57 12.33
N GLN A 83 -16.70 13.10 12.94
CA GLN A 83 -16.69 14.43 13.55
C GLN A 83 -15.79 14.50 14.79
N GLN A 84 -15.75 13.45 15.62
CA GLN A 84 -14.86 13.41 16.79
C GLN A 84 -13.39 13.44 16.38
N VAL A 85 -13.02 12.68 15.34
CA VAL A 85 -11.66 12.68 14.77
C VAL A 85 -11.32 14.04 14.14
N LEU A 86 -12.25 14.62 13.37
CA LEU A 86 -12.04 15.94 12.78
C LEU A 86 -11.84 17.02 13.86
N ALA A 87 -12.64 17.00 14.91
CA ALA A 87 -12.50 17.92 16.04
C ALA A 87 -11.13 17.77 16.72
N ALA A 88 -10.66 16.54 16.92
CA ALA A 88 -9.34 16.25 17.50
C ALA A 88 -8.20 16.81 16.64
N VAL A 89 -8.21 16.55 15.34
CA VAL A 89 -7.19 17.04 14.40
C VAL A 89 -7.18 18.56 14.33
N ARG A 90 -8.36 19.20 14.27
CA ARG A 90 -8.48 20.67 14.29
C ARG A 90 -8.01 21.26 15.62
N HIS A 91 -8.26 20.59 16.74
CA HIS A 91 -7.77 21.04 18.04
C HIS A 91 -6.24 21.04 18.08
N ILE A 92 -5.60 19.95 17.61
CA ILE A 92 -4.14 19.85 17.49
C ILE A 92 -3.58 20.91 16.53
N ALA A 93 -4.21 21.12 15.38
CA ALA A 93 -3.80 22.14 14.42
C ALA A 93 -3.75 23.54 15.05
N ARG A 94 -4.79 23.91 15.83
CA ARG A 94 -4.85 25.20 16.53
C ARG A 94 -3.74 25.35 17.59
N ILE A 95 -3.52 24.31 18.40
CA ILE A 95 -2.46 24.33 19.42
C ILE A 95 -1.08 24.44 18.76
N SER A 96 -0.82 23.66 17.71
CA SER A 96 0.45 23.69 16.99
C SER A 96 0.71 25.07 16.36
N ALA A 97 -0.31 25.70 15.78
CA ALA A 97 -0.22 27.05 15.24
C ALA A 97 0.05 28.11 16.33
N GLN A 98 -0.59 28.00 17.50
CA GLN A 98 -0.36 28.90 18.65
C GLN A 98 1.07 28.78 19.19
N ILE A 99 1.58 27.56 19.35
CA ILE A 99 2.95 27.32 19.80
C ILE A 99 3.95 27.90 18.78
N SER A 100 3.72 27.67 17.50
CA SER A 100 4.57 28.20 16.42
C SER A 100 4.56 29.73 16.36
N ALA A 101 3.41 30.37 16.61
CA ALA A 101 3.30 31.83 16.65
C ALA A 101 3.96 32.47 17.88
N GLN A 102 4.09 31.72 18.98
CA GLN A 102 4.78 32.16 20.20
C GLN A 102 6.30 31.91 20.16
N ALA A 103 6.77 31.07 19.25
CA ALA A 103 8.19 30.88 19.01
C ALA A 103 8.76 32.13 18.30
N MET A 104 9.71 32.82 18.94
CA MET A 104 10.38 34.01 18.38
C MET A 104 10.98 33.73 16.99
N PRO A 105 10.87 34.66 16.02
CA PRO A 105 11.50 34.53 14.71
C PRO A 105 13.01 34.63 14.88
N GLY A 106 13.69 33.48 14.93
CA GLY A 106 15.13 33.38 15.17
C GLY A 106 15.56 32.14 15.96
N GLY A 107 14.61 31.46 16.62
CA GLY A 107 14.87 30.12 17.15
C GLY A 107 14.83 29.11 16.02
N GLN A 108 15.99 28.56 15.62
CA GLN A 108 16.01 27.29 14.89
C GLN A 108 15.18 26.30 15.72
N GLY A 109 13.99 25.95 15.21
CA GLY A 109 13.04 25.07 15.86
C GLY A 109 13.66 23.69 16.05
N GLY A 110 14.32 23.51 17.19
CA GLY A 110 14.87 22.24 17.62
C GLY A 110 13.76 21.39 18.23
N ALA A 111 13.35 20.36 17.50
CA ALA A 111 12.86 19.11 18.07
C ALA A 111 13.81 17.98 17.65
N GLY A 112 14.88 17.81 18.43
CA GLY A 112 15.47 16.51 18.78
C GLY A 112 15.94 15.56 17.68
N GLY A 113 17.15 15.80 17.16
CA GLY A 113 17.95 14.82 16.43
C GLY A 113 18.73 15.45 15.29
N GLN A 114 20.04 15.21 15.17
CA GLN A 114 20.74 15.51 13.91
C GLN A 114 20.06 14.69 12.82
N ALA A 115 19.26 15.33 11.97
CA ALA A 115 18.61 14.66 10.84
C ALA A 115 19.70 13.95 10.03
N ARG A 116 19.62 12.63 9.97
CA ARG A 116 20.62 11.79 9.30
C ARG A 116 20.80 12.30 7.87
N ARG A 117 22.03 12.66 7.53
CA ARG A 117 22.38 13.09 6.17
C ARG A 117 22.78 11.88 5.34
N VAL A 118 22.19 11.74 4.16
CA VAL A 118 22.48 10.68 3.20
C VAL A 118 23.05 11.32 1.93
N GLU A 119 24.22 10.88 1.51
CA GLU A 119 24.80 11.27 0.22
C GLU A 119 24.39 10.27 -0.86
N ILE A 120 23.79 10.76 -1.94
CA ILE A 120 23.40 9.95 -3.10
C ILE A 120 24.35 10.29 -4.25
N PRO A 121 25.24 9.36 -4.64
CA PRO A 121 26.12 9.54 -5.78
C PRO A 121 25.32 9.37 -7.08
N VAL A 122 25.49 10.27 -8.05
CA VAL A 122 24.71 10.32 -9.29
C VAL A 122 25.63 10.43 -10.51
N HIS A 123 25.35 9.65 -11.53
CA HIS A 123 25.81 9.87 -12.90
C HIS A 123 24.79 10.76 -13.63
N TYR A 124 25.16 12.00 -13.94
CA TYR A 124 24.27 12.97 -14.63
C TYR A 124 24.28 12.76 -16.15
N GLU A 125 23.64 11.65 -16.55
CA GLU A 125 23.44 11.22 -17.94
C GLU A 125 21.96 10.93 -18.22
N GLY A 126 21.06 11.57 -17.45
CA GLY A 126 19.62 11.38 -17.60
C GLY A 126 19.11 11.82 -18.97
N GLU A 127 18.12 11.10 -19.49
CA GLU A 127 17.55 11.32 -20.82
C GLU A 127 17.00 12.74 -21.01
N ASP A 128 16.45 13.34 -19.95
CA ASP A 128 15.79 14.65 -19.99
C ASP A 128 16.71 15.80 -19.57
N LEU A 129 17.96 15.52 -19.22
CA LEU A 129 18.88 16.50 -18.61
C LEU A 129 19.07 17.73 -19.50
N GLU A 130 19.34 17.54 -20.79
CA GLU A 130 19.56 18.63 -21.74
C GLU A 130 18.27 19.42 -22.03
N ALA A 131 17.15 18.71 -22.21
CA ALA A 131 15.85 19.32 -22.47
C ALA A 131 15.37 20.16 -21.27
N LEU A 132 15.57 19.66 -20.05
CA LEU A 132 15.23 20.37 -18.82
C LEU A 132 16.13 21.59 -18.62
N ALA A 133 17.44 21.49 -18.88
CA ALA A 133 18.35 22.63 -18.81
C ALA A 133 17.92 23.75 -19.78
N ALA A 134 17.56 23.40 -21.02
CA ALA A 134 17.03 24.34 -22.00
C ALA A 134 15.71 24.97 -21.54
N HIS A 135 14.78 24.18 -20.99
CA HIS A 135 13.51 24.68 -20.44
C HIS A 135 13.72 25.71 -19.31
N LEU A 136 14.66 25.43 -18.41
CA LEU A 136 15.04 26.31 -17.30
C LEU A 136 15.97 27.46 -17.72
N ARG A 137 16.38 27.51 -19.00
CA ARG A 137 17.31 28.50 -19.57
C ARG A 137 18.66 28.56 -18.84
N ILE A 138 19.18 27.40 -18.48
CA ILE A 138 20.50 27.23 -17.85
C ILE A 138 21.33 26.22 -18.65
N SER A 139 22.65 26.20 -18.42
CA SER A 139 23.50 25.17 -19.02
C SER A 139 23.34 23.84 -18.28
N ARG A 140 23.72 22.73 -18.93
CA ARG A 140 23.82 21.43 -18.27
C ARG A 140 24.70 21.47 -17.02
N ALA A 141 25.86 22.11 -17.10
CA ALA A 141 26.80 22.21 -15.97
C ALA A 141 26.16 22.97 -14.79
N GLU A 142 25.47 24.07 -15.08
CA GLU A 142 24.75 24.87 -14.08
C GLU A 142 23.61 24.07 -13.42
N LEU A 143 22.87 23.26 -14.20
CA LEU A 143 21.83 22.39 -13.65
C LEU A 143 22.42 21.38 -12.64
N ILE A 144 23.52 20.71 -13.02
CA ILE A 144 24.23 19.76 -12.16
C ILE A 144 24.77 20.45 -10.90
N GLU A 145 25.39 21.62 -11.05
CA GLU A 145 25.89 22.42 -9.93
C GLU A 145 24.76 22.80 -8.96
N ARG A 146 23.61 23.24 -9.47
CA ARG A 146 22.45 23.59 -8.64
C ARG A 146 21.84 22.37 -7.94
N HIS A 147 21.75 21.23 -8.63
CA HIS A 147 21.20 20.00 -8.05
C HIS A 147 22.13 19.37 -7.00
N THR A 148 23.45 19.43 -7.23
CA THR A 148 24.45 18.95 -6.26
C THR A 148 24.82 19.99 -5.21
N GLY A 149 24.49 21.27 -5.41
CA GLY A 149 24.87 22.41 -4.58
C GLY A 149 23.99 22.61 -3.35
N CYS A 150 22.79 22.03 -3.34
CA CYS A 150 21.81 22.18 -2.26
C CYS A 150 21.59 20.89 -1.46
N ASP A 151 21.18 21.06 -0.20
CA ASP A 151 20.61 19.96 0.57
C ASP A 151 19.10 19.89 0.31
N TYR A 152 18.60 18.67 0.23
CA TYR A 152 17.19 18.38 0.13
C TYR A 152 16.67 17.81 1.45
N HIS A 153 15.39 18.05 1.72
CA HIS A 153 14.68 17.46 2.84
C HIS A 153 13.78 16.32 2.36
N ALA A 154 13.91 15.15 2.98
CA ALA A 154 13.01 14.03 2.74
C ALA A 154 11.63 14.35 3.34
N ALA A 155 10.69 14.79 2.52
CA ALA A 155 9.42 15.33 3.00
C ALA A 155 8.41 14.24 3.35
N PHE A 156 8.10 13.35 2.40
CA PHE A 156 7.16 12.26 2.60
C PHE A 156 7.43 11.12 1.61
N ALA A 157 6.83 9.96 1.86
CA ALA A 157 6.91 8.77 1.02
C ALA A 157 5.50 8.26 0.68
N GLY A 158 5.33 7.54 -0.43
CA GLY A 158 4.02 6.95 -0.74
C GLY A 158 3.70 6.66 -2.21
N PHE A 159 4.61 6.94 -3.15
CA PHE A 159 4.43 6.51 -4.55
C PHE A 159 4.70 5.00 -4.69
N ALA A 160 5.79 4.55 -4.08
CA ALA A 160 6.23 3.17 -3.97
C ALA A 160 7.11 3.02 -2.71
N PRO A 161 7.33 1.81 -2.20
CA PRO A 161 8.27 1.58 -1.09
C PRO A 161 9.65 2.18 -1.38
N GLY A 162 10.14 3.02 -0.48
CA GLY A 162 11.43 3.70 -0.62
C GLY A 162 11.45 4.86 -1.63
N PHE A 163 10.34 5.18 -2.29
CA PHE A 163 10.21 6.42 -3.08
C PHE A 163 9.88 7.58 -2.15
N VAL A 164 10.83 8.50 -2.00
CA VAL A 164 10.72 9.66 -1.12
C VAL A 164 10.75 10.95 -1.94
N TYR A 165 9.80 11.83 -1.67
CA TYR A 165 9.71 13.15 -2.27
C TYR A 165 10.67 14.08 -1.53
N LEU A 166 11.69 14.56 -2.24
CA LEU A 166 12.72 15.43 -1.69
C LEU A 166 12.38 16.88 -2.02
N SER A 167 12.02 17.66 -0.99
CA SER A 167 11.71 19.08 -1.13
C SER A 167 12.92 19.96 -0.83
N GLY A 168 12.80 21.24 -1.18
CA GLY A 168 13.91 22.19 -1.09
C GLY A 168 14.75 22.16 -2.36
N GLY A 169 16.08 22.16 -2.21
CA GLY A 169 16.98 22.31 -3.34
C GLY A 169 17.12 23.76 -3.81
N HIS A 170 17.61 23.95 -5.04
CA HIS A 170 17.82 25.28 -5.61
C HIS A 170 16.47 25.91 -6.03
N PRO A 171 16.23 27.22 -5.79
CA PRO A 171 14.96 27.90 -6.14
C PRO A 171 14.54 27.88 -7.62
N CYS A 172 15.38 27.38 -8.53
CA CYS A 172 15.01 27.22 -9.94
C CYS A 172 14.27 25.92 -10.23
N PHE A 173 14.26 24.96 -9.30
CA PHE A 173 13.56 23.68 -9.44
C PHE A 173 12.16 23.76 -8.83
N THR A 174 11.45 24.84 -9.10
CA THR A 174 10.05 25.03 -8.71
C THR A 174 9.15 24.80 -9.91
N GLN A 175 8.08 24.05 -9.72
CA GLN A 175 7.07 23.75 -10.75
C GLN A 175 7.67 23.14 -12.03
N VAL A 176 8.67 22.26 -11.89
CA VAL A 176 9.23 21.52 -13.03
C VAL A 176 8.13 20.68 -13.69
N PRO A 177 7.82 20.85 -14.99
CA PRO A 177 6.72 20.15 -15.61
C PRO A 177 7.02 18.65 -15.73
N ARG A 178 5.99 17.82 -15.55
CA ARG A 178 6.04 16.41 -15.94
C ARG A 178 6.01 16.29 -17.47
N LEU A 179 6.42 15.14 -17.97
CA LEU A 179 6.18 14.77 -19.36
C LEU A 179 4.68 14.69 -19.63
N ALA A 180 4.26 15.17 -20.80
CA ALA A 180 2.87 15.10 -21.25
C ALA A 180 2.34 13.66 -21.35
N THR A 181 3.22 12.74 -21.78
CA THR A 181 2.94 11.30 -21.77
C THR A 181 3.97 10.62 -20.86
N PRO A 182 3.55 9.93 -19.79
CA PRO A 182 4.48 9.24 -18.90
C PRO A 182 5.17 8.07 -19.63
N ARG A 183 6.42 7.80 -19.27
CA ARG A 183 7.15 6.60 -19.71
C ARG A 183 6.45 5.37 -19.15
N THR A 184 6.39 4.31 -19.95
CA THR A 184 5.89 3.00 -19.51
C THR A 184 6.84 2.34 -18.52
N ARG A 185 8.14 2.68 -18.60
CA ARG A 185 9.17 2.18 -17.68
C ARG A 185 10.24 3.25 -17.45
N VAL A 186 10.47 3.59 -16.19
CA VAL A 186 11.61 4.33 -15.66
C VAL A 186 12.45 3.34 -14.85
N PRO A 187 13.76 3.17 -15.15
CA PRO A 187 14.62 2.23 -14.43
C PRO A 187 14.77 2.54 -12.94
N ALA A 188 15.00 1.49 -12.13
CA ALA A 188 15.47 1.63 -10.76
C ALA A 188 16.77 2.46 -10.69
N GLY A 189 16.89 3.33 -9.69
CA GLY A 189 18.03 4.22 -9.49
C GLY A 189 17.97 5.52 -10.32
N SER A 190 16.98 5.71 -11.20
CA SER A 190 16.81 6.98 -11.92
C SER A 190 16.54 8.14 -10.95
N VAL A 191 17.29 9.22 -11.11
CA VAL A 191 17.15 10.48 -10.36
C VAL A 191 16.36 11.47 -11.22
N ALA A 192 15.31 12.06 -10.66
CA ALA A 192 14.35 12.84 -11.44
C ALA A 192 13.82 14.07 -10.71
N LEU A 193 13.34 15.05 -11.48
CA LEU A 193 12.69 16.27 -11.00
C LEU A 193 11.25 16.39 -11.55
N ALA A 194 10.31 16.79 -10.70
CA ALA A 194 8.97 17.24 -11.10
C ALA A 194 8.28 18.05 -9.99
N GLY A 195 7.49 19.04 -10.37
CA GLY A 195 6.92 20.02 -9.46
C GLY A 195 8.03 20.71 -8.68
N ASP A 196 7.89 20.71 -7.35
CA ASP A 196 8.87 21.27 -6.41
C ASP A 196 9.75 20.18 -5.77
N PHE A 197 9.86 19.00 -6.41
CA PHE A 197 10.49 17.83 -5.83
C PHE A 197 11.59 17.24 -6.71
N SER A 198 12.62 16.72 -6.04
CA SER A 198 13.54 15.71 -6.57
C SER A 198 13.19 14.35 -5.97
N ALA A 199 13.54 13.25 -6.65
CA ALA A 199 13.37 11.90 -6.13
C ALA A 199 14.30 10.91 -6.83
N VAL A 200 14.40 9.72 -6.23
CA VAL A 200 15.05 8.56 -6.85
C VAL A 200 14.04 7.43 -6.95
N TYR A 201 13.89 6.86 -8.15
CA TYR A 201 13.03 5.71 -8.39
C TYR A 201 13.64 4.46 -7.73
N PRO A 202 12.99 3.83 -6.74
CA PRO A 202 13.56 2.68 -6.02
C PRO A 202 13.50 1.39 -6.83
N LYS A 203 12.58 1.32 -7.79
CA LYS A 203 12.37 0.18 -8.67
C LYS A 203 11.85 0.62 -10.03
N ASP A 204 11.86 -0.31 -10.98
CA ASP A 204 11.26 -0.10 -12.30
C ASP A 204 9.77 0.23 -12.17
N SER A 205 9.37 1.38 -12.71
CA SER A 205 7.97 1.81 -12.65
C SER A 205 7.63 2.78 -13.77
N PRO A 206 6.35 2.91 -14.18
CA PRO A 206 5.94 3.99 -15.06
C PRO A 206 6.16 5.36 -14.40
N GLY A 207 6.51 6.39 -15.17
CA GLY A 207 6.80 7.71 -14.61
C GLY A 207 6.92 8.81 -15.66
N GLY A 208 6.45 10.00 -15.30
CA GLY A 208 6.52 11.19 -16.14
C GLY A 208 7.48 12.26 -15.61
N TRP A 209 8.35 11.96 -14.65
CA TRP A 209 9.30 12.95 -14.12
C TRP A 209 10.48 13.13 -15.08
N GLN A 210 11.10 14.30 -15.05
CA GLN A 210 12.25 14.65 -15.87
C GLN A 210 13.49 13.93 -15.33
N LEU A 211 14.03 12.97 -16.06
CA LEU A 211 15.17 12.15 -15.64
C LEU A 211 16.48 12.93 -15.87
N ILE A 212 17.21 13.23 -14.80
CA ILE A 212 18.44 14.03 -14.84
C ILE A 212 19.71 13.20 -14.61
N GLY A 213 19.58 11.99 -14.07
CA GLY A 213 20.70 11.09 -13.84
C GLY A 213 20.30 9.74 -13.29
N ALA A 214 21.28 8.94 -12.87
CA ALA A 214 21.08 7.66 -12.22
C ALA A 214 22.07 7.43 -11.08
N THR A 215 21.62 6.78 -10.00
CA THR A 215 22.47 6.35 -8.89
C THR A 215 22.65 4.83 -8.91
N PRO A 216 23.83 4.30 -8.56
CA PRO A 216 24.01 2.86 -8.34
C PRO A 216 23.44 2.38 -7.00
N LEU A 217 23.01 3.29 -6.11
CA LEU A 217 22.46 2.90 -4.82
C LEU A 217 21.07 2.29 -4.95
N GLN A 218 20.86 1.15 -4.28
CA GLN A 218 19.53 0.59 -4.09
C GLN A 218 18.80 1.37 -2.99
N MET A 219 17.73 2.07 -3.37
CA MET A 219 16.93 2.88 -2.45
C MET A 219 16.04 2.05 -1.52
N TRP A 220 15.70 0.83 -1.94
CA TRP A 220 14.88 -0.12 -1.18
C TRP A 220 15.55 -1.50 -1.16
N ASP A 221 15.73 -2.06 0.04
CA ASP A 221 16.38 -3.36 0.24
C ASP A 221 15.91 -4.02 1.55
N LEU A 222 15.12 -5.08 1.45
CA LEU A 222 14.55 -5.79 2.60
C LEU A 222 15.60 -6.52 3.47
N GLN A 223 16.85 -6.66 3.00
CA GLN A 223 17.93 -7.27 3.78
C GLN A 223 18.59 -6.29 4.76
N ARG A 224 18.28 -5.00 4.66
CA ARG A 224 18.79 -3.98 5.59
C ARG A 224 17.94 -3.90 6.85
N ALA A 225 18.57 -3.49 7.95
CA ALA A 225 17.86 -3.14 9.19
C ALA A 225 16.81 -2.04 8.96
N GLU A 226 17.14 -1.07 8.10
CA GLU A 226 16.22 -0.06 7.58
C GLU A 226 16.07 -0.26 6.07
N PRO A 227 14.95 -0.83 5.59
CA PRO A 227 14.82 -1.16 4.17
C PRO A 227 14.88 0.04 3.23
N ALA A 228 14.32 1.18 3.66
CA ALA A 228 14.41 2.43 2.93
C ALA A 228 15.73 3.15 3.25
N LEU A 229 16.55 3.41 2.23
CA LEU A 229 17.82 4.13 2.37
C LEU A 229 17.61 5.57 2.86
N VAL A 230 16.53 6.21 2.38
CA VAL A 230 16.10 7.54 2.77
C VAL A 230 14.71 7.41 3.37
N GLN A 231 14.47 8.06 4.50
CA GLN A 231 13.17 8.11 5.16
C GLN A 231 12.75 9.57 5.36
N PRO A 232 11.43 9.85 5.44
CA PRO A 232 10.95 11.18 5.82
C PRO A 232 11.65 11.72 7.08
N GLY A 233 12.03 13.00 7.05
CA GLY A 233 12.82 13.67 8.09
C GLY A 233 14.35 13.62 7.87
N PHE A 234 14.86 12.82 6.94
CA PHE A 234 16.29 12.80 6.60
C PHE A 234 16.68 14.01 5.73
N ARG A 235 18.00 14.28 5.69
CA ARG A 235 18.60 15.24 4.76
C ARG A 235 19.33 14.50 3.64
N VAL A 236 19.15 14.92 2.40
CA VAL A 236 19.76 14.28 1.24
C VAL A 236 20.66 15.28 0.52
N ARG A 237 21.86 14.82 0.13
CA ARG A 237 22.79 15.57 -0.72
C ARG A 237 23.13 14.72 -1.93
N PHE A 238 22.89 15.24 -3.13
CA PHE A 238 23.36 14.58 -4.34
C PHE A 238 24.82 14.94 -4.61
N VAL A 239 25.59 13.97 -5.08
CA VAL A 239 27.02 14.13 -5.40
C VAL A 239 27.28 13.63 -6.80
N ASP A 240 27.92 14.45 -7.65
CA ASP A 240 28.31 14.05 -8.99
C ASP A 240 29.48 13.05 -8.94
N LEU A 241 29.26 11.85 -9.49
CA LEU A 241 30.28 10.79 -9.54
C LEU A 241 31.45 11.11 -10.49
N THR A 242 31.27 12.01 -11.45
CA THR A 242 32.35 12.43 -12.35
C THR A 242 33.36 13.34 -11.66
N GLN A 243 32.96 14.01 -10.57
CA GLN A 243 33.79 14.95 -9.81
C GLN A 243 34.45 14.31 -8.58
N ARG A 244 34.15 13.04 -8.23
CA ARG A 244 34.88 12.35 -7.17
C ARG A 244 36.29 11.99 -7.65
N PRO A 245 37.35 12.27 -6.87
CA PRO A 245 38.67 11.72 -7.17
C PRO A 245 38.55 10.19 -7.19
N ARG A 246 38.83 9.59 -8.35
CA ARG A 246 38.86 8.12 -8.49
C ARG A 246 39.97 7.60 -7.59
N HIS A 247 39.60 6.99 -6.47
CA HIS A 247 40.56 6.22 -5.68
C HIS A 247 40.80 4.90 -6.43
N ILE A 248 41.77 4.91 -7.35
CA ILE A 248 42.24 3.72 -8.03
C ILE A 248 43.16 3.01 -7.04
N SER A 249 42.63 2.01 -6.33
CA SER A 249 43.47 1.06 -5.61
C SER A 249 44.19 0.20 -6.64
N LEU A 250 45.44 0.55 -6.95
CA LEU A 250 46.34 -0.34 -7.67
C LEU A 250 46.54 -1.61 -6.82
N PRO A 251 46.40 -2.82 -7.37
CA PRO A 251 46.76 -4.03 -6.63
C PRO A 251 48.24 -3.91 -6.23
N ALA A 252 48.53 -4.20 -4.96
CA ALA A 252 49.89 -4.25 -4.47
C ALA A 252 50.69 -5.26 -5.32
N ALA A 253 51.88 -4.86 -5.76
CA ALA A 253 52.77 -5.71 -6.54
C ALA A 253 52.96 -7.05 -5.82
N THR A 254 52.45 -8.12 -6.43
CA THR A 254 52.50 -9.47 -5.89
C THR A 254 53.94 -9.98 -5.95
N ALA A 255 54.64 -9.98 -4.82
CA ALA A 255 55.79 -10.83 -4.63
C ALA A 255 55.33 -12.29 -4.63
N THR A 256 55.97 -13.08 -5.47
CA THR A 256 55.75 -14.49 -5.78
C THR A 256 55.65 -15.36 -4.52
N ALA A 257 54.51 -16.02 -4.34
CA ALA A 257 54.39 -17.21 -3.50
C ALA A 257 53.52 -18.23 -4.23
N THR A 258 54.10 -19.41 -4.42
CA THR A 258 53.62 -20.57 -5.15
C THR A 258 52.19 -20.99 -4.80
N ALA A 259 51.38 -21.12 -5.85
CA ALA A 259 50.01 -21.63 -5.79
C ALA A 259 49.98 -23.15 -5.57
N SER A 260 49.26 -23.58 -4.53
CA SER A 260 48.68 -24.91 -4.44
C SER A 260 47.18 -24.81 -4.69
N VAL A 261 46.71 -25.50 -5.74
CA VAL A 261 45.31 -25.57 -6.16
C VAL A 261 44.52 -26.52 -5.26
N PRO A 262 43.30 -26.16 -4.83
CA PRO A 262 42.22 -27.13 -4.65
C PRO A 262 41.14 -26.97 -5.73
N ALA A 263 40.66 -28.13 -6.16
CA ALA A 263 39.65 -28.39 -7.19
C ALA A 263 38.23 -27.88 -6.81
N PRO A 264 37.29 -27.83 -7.79
CA PRO A 264 35.97 -27.24 -7.58
C PRO A 264 35.08 -28.13 -6.71
N VAL A 265 34.49 -27.56 -5.66
CA VAL A 265 33.43 -28.23 -4.90
C VAL A 265 32.07 -27.91 -5.51
N SER A 266 31.54 -28.96 -6.13
CA SER A 266 30.16 -29.14 -6.54
C SER A 266 29.18 -28.98 -5.39
N SER A 267 27.97 -28.61 -5.79
CA SER A 267 26.70 -28.65 -5.09
C SER A 267 26.44 -29.91 -4.23
N ALA A 268 25.51 -29.69 -3.29
CA ALA A 268 24.75 -30.66 -2.50
C ALA A 268 25.47 -31.35 -1.33
N GLN A 269 25.06 -30.99 -0.11
CA GLN A 269 24.47 -31.96 0.82
C GLN A 269 23.77 -31.27 1.98
N ALA A 270 22.52 -31.70 2.15
CA ALA A 270 21.61 -31.33 3.20
C ALA A 270 22.18 -31.69 4.57
N ALA A 271 22.12 -30.74 5.51
CA ALA A 271 22.32 -31.03 6.91
C ALA A 271 21.13 -31.88 7.40
N THR A 272 21.45 -33.12 7.79
CA THR A 272 20.52 -34.04 8.46
C THR A 272 20.24 -33.51 9.86
N PRO A 273 18.98 -33.37 10.32
CA PRO A 273 18.71 -33.17 11.72
C PRO A 273 18.86 -34.50 12.47
N THR A 274 19.66 -34.44 13.52
CA THR A 274 19.77 -35.44 14.58
C THR A 274 18.39 -35.85 15.07
N GLN A 275 18.10 -37.16 15.03
CA GLN A 275 16.84 -37.73 15.48
C GLN A 275 16.64 -37.50 16.97
N VAL A 276 15.68 -36.62 17.30
CA VAL A 276 14.98 -36.65 18.58
C VAL A 276 13.73 -37.50 18.36
N GLN A 277 13.69 -38.67 18.96
CA GLN A 277 12.55 -39.59 18.88
C GLN A 277 11.39 -39.00 19.68
N GLY A 278 10.30 -38.62 19.01
CA GLY A 278 9.02 -38.32 19.66
C GLY A 278 8.18 -37.13 19.16
N GLU A 279 8.46 -36.51 18.01
CA GLU A 279 7.61 -35.43 17.47
C GLU A 279 6.90 -35.86 16.18
N SER A 280 5.56 -35.78 16.18
CA SER A 280 4.73 -36.02 15.00
C SER A 280 5.19 -35.11 13.85
N ALA A 281 5.51 -35.68 12.69
CA ALA A 281 5.92 -34.93 11.50
C ALA A 281 4.91 -33.80 11.21
N ALA A 282 5.41 -32.57 11.06
CA ALA A 282 4.58 -31.41 10.80
C ALA A 282 3.81 -31.58 9.48
N ALA A 283 2.51 -31.28 9.50
CA ALA A 283 1.67 -31.35 8.30
C ALA A 283 2.07 -30.25 7.30
N SER A 284 1.87 -30.50 6.01
CA SER A 284 2.13 -29.52 4.95
C SER A 284 1.12 -29.60 3.82
N LEU A 285 0.98 -28.49 3.10
CA LEU A 285 0.20 -28.41 1.87
C LEU A 285 1.14 -28.20 0.68
N HIS A 286 1.03 -29.10 -0.30
CA HIS A 286 1.79 -29.03 -1.54
C HIS A 286 0.93 -28.40 -2.62
N ILE A 287 1.41 -27.33 -3.25
CA ILE A 287 0.73 -26.67 -4.36
C ILE A 287 0.91 -27.53 -5.61
N MET A 288 -0.15 -28.22 -6.04
CA MET A 288 -0.12 -28.97 -7.30
C MET A 288 -0.41 -28.07 -8.49
N ALA A 289 -1.38 -27.16 -8.33
CA ALA A 289 -1.72 -26.13 -9.30
C ALA A 289 -2.20 -24.88 -8.55
N PRO A 290 -1.61 -23.70 -8.79
CA PRO A 290 -1.97 -22.48 -8.05
C PRO A 290 -3.22 -21.75 -8.59
N GLY A 291 -3.87 -22.24 -9.64
CA GLY A 291 -4.88 -21.47 -10.38
C GLY A 291 -4.26 -20.28 -11.12
N LEU A 292 -5.05 -19.21 -11.36
CA LEU A 292 -4.53 -17.99 -11.99
C LEU A 292 -3.50 -17.29 -11.08
N GLN A 293 -3.84 -17.15 -9.80
CA GLN A 293 -2.97 -16.55 -8.79
C GLN A 293 -3.44 -16.99 -7.40
N THR A 294 -2.51 -17.49 -6.59
CA THR A 294 -2.73 -17.75 -5.15
C THR A 294 -1.65 -17.03 -4.35
N LEU A 295 -2.09 -16.21 -3.39
CA LEU A 295 -1.23 -15.42 -2.52
C LEU A 295 -1.43 -15.81 -1.06
N VAL A 296 -0.43 -15.54 -0.22
CA VAL A 296 -0.61 -15.56 1.22
C VAL A 296 -1.09 -14.18 1.66
N GLN A 297 -2.18 -14.14 2.42
CA GLN A 297 -2.78 -12.90 2.92
C GLN A 297 -3.13 -13.02 4.40
N ASP A 298 -2.94 -11.94 5.14
CA ASP A 298 -3.38 -11.79 6.54
C ASP A 298 -4.15 -10.47 6.70
N GLY A 299 -4.31 -9.99 7.95
CA GLY A 299 -4.97 -8.71 8.24
C GLY A 299 -4.25 -7.44 7.75
N GLY A 300 -3.08 -7.59 7.12
CA GLY A 300 -2.31 -6.53 6.49
C GLY A 300 -1.21 -5.93 7.37
N ARG A 301 -0.33 -5.18 6.70
CA ARG A 301 0.90 -4.56 7.18
C ARG A 301 0.69 -3.12 7.67
N ARG A 302 0.01 -2.97 8.80
CA ARG A 302 -0.32 -1.66 9.36
C ARG A 302 0.91 -0.94 9.90
N GLY A 303 0.90 0.40 9.88
CA GLY A 303 1.92 1.24 10.50
C GLY A 303 3.19 1.48 9.67
N MET A 304 3.22 1.05 8.40
CA MET A 304 4.40 1.19 7.52
C MET A 304 4.33 2.38 6.55
N THR A 305 3.36 3.29 6.70
CA THR A 305 3.15 4.39 5.75
C THR A 305 4.34 5.36 5.67
N GLY A 306 5.11 5.51 6.76
CA GLY A 306 6.33 6.32 6.77
C GLY A 306 7.42 5.85 5.78
N MET A 307 7.39 4.59 5.36
CA MET A 307 8.29 4.03 4.35
C MET A 307 7.67 3.97 2.94
N GLY A 308 6.45 4.50 2.77
CA GLY A 308 5.71 4.40 1.52
C GLY A 308 5.08 3.02 1.27
N VAL A 309 4.93 2.19 2.31
CA VAL A 309 4.41 0.82 2.21
C VAL A 309 2.93 0.76 2.58
N SER A 310 2.12 0.22 1.67
CA SER A 310 0.68 0.00 1.88
C SER A 310 0.43 -1.12 2.89
N ALA A 311 -0.78 -1.16 3.46
CA ALA A 311 -1.15 -2.26 4.35
C ALA A 311 -1.36 -3.58 3.59
N SER A 312 -1.81 -3.57 2.33
CA SER A 312 -2.21 -4.78 1.62
C SER A 312 -3.17 -5.64 2.46
N GLY A 313 -3.04 -6.97 2.43
CA GLY A 313 -3.89 -7.92 3.15
C GLY A 313 -4.99 -8.52 2.26
N ALA A 314 -5.85 -9.33 2.87
CA ALA A 314 -6.97 -9.93 2.16
C ALA A 314 -7.91 -8.85 1.59
N LEU A 315 -8.34 -9.03 0.33
CA LEU A 315 -9.22 -8.06 -0.33
C LEU A 315 -10.67 -8.13 0.17
N ASP A 316 -11.16 -9.34 0.41
CA ASP A 316 -12.43 -9.61 1.09
C ASP A 316 -12.08 -10.11 2.50
N GLY A 317 -11.95 -9.14 3.39
CA GLY A 317 -11.56 -9.39 4.76
C GLY A 317 -12.65 -10.14 5.52
N ALA A 318 -13.93 -9.98 5.17
CA ALA A 318 -15.02 -10.72 5.78
C ALA A 318 -14.89 -12.22 5.52
N ALA A 319 -14.66 -12.62 4.26
CA ALA A 319 -14.45 -14.02 3.89
C ALA A 319 -13.17 -14.60 4.51
N MET A 320 -12.06 -13.85 4.51
CA MET A 320 -10.81 -14.25 5.19
C MET A 320 -11.05 -14.56 6.67
N ARG A 321 -11.69 -13.62 7.40
CA ARG A 321 -11.98 -13.81 8.82
C ARG A 321 -12.94 -14.99 9.06
N ALA A 322 -13.91 -15.21 8.16
CA ALA A 322 -14.79 -16.36 8.22
C ALA A 322 -14.03 -17.69 8.06
N ALA A 323 -13.08 -17.78 7.11
CA ALA A 323 -12.25 -18.98 6.94
C ALA A 323 -11.46 -19.31 8.21
N ASN A 324 -10.83 -18.30 8.81
CA ASN A 324 -10.09 -18.47 10.06
C ASN A 324 -10.99 -18.90 11.22
N ARG A 325 -12.18 -18.29 11.38
CA ARG A 325 -13.15 -18.71 12.40
C ARG A 325 -13.61 -20.16 12.20
N CYS A 326 -13.84 -20.58 10.95
CA CYS A 326 -14.25 -21.95 10.63
C CYS A 326 -13.28 -22.98 11.20
N VAL A 327 -11.97 -22.74 11.10
CA VAL A 327 -10.95 -23.67 11.61
C VAL A 327 -10.50 -23.38 13.06
N GLY A 328 -11.07 -22.35 13.69
CA GLY A 328 -10.77 -21.93 15.05
C GLY A 328 -9.46 -21.15 15.21
N ASN A 329 -8.97 -20.49 14.15
CA ASN A 329 -7.82 -19.58 14.20
C ASN A 329 -8.25 -18.17 14.65
N PRO A 330 -7.31 -17.34 15.15
CA PRO A 330 -7.47 -15.88 15.18
C PRO A 330 -7.91 -15.34 13.81
N SER A 331 -8.84 -14.39 13.80
CA SER A 331 -9.52 -13.92 12.59
C SER A 331 -8.56 -13.39 11.50
N ASP A 332 -7.44 -12.79 11.90
CA ASP A 332 -6.49 -12.15 10.99
C ASP A 332 -5.25 -13.03 10.72
N ALA A 333 -5.29 -14.32 11.06
CA ALA A 333 -4.21 -15.25 10.78
C ALA A 333 -3.99 -15.43 9.26
N PRO A 334 -2.76 -15.75 8.82
CA PRO A 334 -2.47 -15.96 7.41
C PRO A 334 -3.32 -17.07 6.77
N VAL A 335 -3.89 -16.78 5.60
CA VAL A 335 -4.66 -17.70 4.75
C VAL A 335 -4.15 -17.65 3.31
N LEU A 336 -4.59 -18.59 2.48
CA LEU A 336 -4.42 -18.49 1.03
C LEU A 336 -5.58 -17.70 0.43
N GLU A 337 -5.30 -16.62 -0.29
CA GLU A 337 -6.25 -15.93 -1.17
C GLU A 337 -6.04 -16.45 -2.60
N ASN A 338 -7.03 -17.15 -3.16
CA ASN A 338 -7.00 -17.68 -4.51
C ASN A 338 -7.99 -16.93 -5.41
N THR A 339 -7.51 -16.49 -6.58
CA THR A 339 -8.31 -15.78 -7.58
C THR A 339 -8.73 -16.74 -8.71
N LEU A 340 -10.03 -16.76 -9.02
CA LEU A 340 -10.67 -17.59 -10.06
C LEU A 340 -10.66 -19.11 -9.83
N GLY A 341 -10.42 -19.58 -8.61
CA GLY A 341 -10.46 -21.02 -8.33
C GLY A 341 -9.31 -21.77 -9.00
N LEU A 342 -9.59 -23.00 -9.43
CA LEU A 342 -8.65 -23.90 -10.13
C LEU A 342 -7.38 -24.20 -9.30
N LEU A 343 -7.49 -24.08 -7.98
CA LEU A 343 -6.43 -24.40 -7.03
C LEU A 343 -6.49 -25.90 -6.72
N ARG A 344 -5.32 -26.56 -6.72
CA ARG A 344 -5.16 -27.96 -6.31
C ARG A 344 -4.06 -28.08 -5.27
N LEU A 345 -4.41 -28.61 -4.10
CA LEU A 345 -3.54 -28.76 -2.94
C LEU A 345 -3.49 -30.23 -2.53
N ARG A 346 -2.29 -30.80 -2.36
CA ARG A 346 -2.12 -32.12 -1.75
C ARG A 346 -1.73 -31.96 -0.29
N CYS A 347 -2.46 -32.64 0.60
CA CYS A 347 -2.11 -32.69 2.02
C CYS A 347 -1.05 -33.76 2.27
N GLN A 348 -0.06 -33.42 3.10
CA GLN A 348 0.86 -34.37 3.70
C GLN A 348 0.71 -34.26 5.23
N GLY A 349 0.50 -35.38 5.90
CA GLY A 349 0.03 -35.43 7.28
C GLY A 349 -1.48 -35.22 7.40
N ARG A 350 -1.95 -34.77 8.57
CA ARG A 350 -3.38 -34.50 8.81
C ARG A 350 -3.62 -33.02 9.03
N ALA A 351 -4.69 -32.50 8.45
CA ALA A 351 -5.09 -31.10 8.59
C ALA A 351 -6.61 -30.94 8.72
N VAL A 352 -7.03 -29.83 9.32
CA VAL A 352 -8.42 -29.35 9.29
C VAL A 352 -8.43 -28.05 8.53
N ALA A 353 -9.19 -27.97 7.45
CA ALA A 353 -9.24 -26.81 6.56
C ALA A 353 -10.67 -26.30 6.38
N ALA A 354 -10.80 -25.06 5.92
CA ALA A 354 -12.07 -24.47 5.48
C ALA A 354 -11.84 -23.58 4.27
N VAL A 355 -12.85 -23.49 3.40
CA VAL A 355 -12.84 -22.58 2.24
C VAL A 355 -14.05 -21.65 2.29
N THR A 356 -13.81 -20.37 2.08
CA THR A 356 -14.84 -19.30 2.05
C THR A 356 -14.64 -18.38 0.85
N GLY A 357 -15.52 -17.39 0.66
CA GLY A 357 -15.43 -16.40 -0.41
C GLY A 357 -16.36 -16.77 -1.57
N ALA A 358 -15.81 -16.77 -2.79
CA ALA A 358 -16.57 -17.00 -4.01
C ALA A 358 -17.28 -18.37 -4.04
N CYS A 359 -18.44 -18.42 -4.72
CA CYS A 359 -19.24 -19.62 -4.88
C CYS A 359 -18.57 -20.60 -5.84
N THR A 360 -17.86 -21.57 -5.28
CA THR A 360 -17.18 -22.65 -6.01
C THR A 360 -17.56 -24.03 -5.47
N VAL A 361 -17.34 -25.06 -6.28
CA VAL A 361 -17.46 -26.46 -5.87
C VAL A 361 -16.11 -26.93 -5.34
N LEU A 362 -16.13 -27.51 -4.13
CA LEU A 362 -14.98 -28.20 -3.55
C LEU A 362 -15.04 -29.69 -3.85
N ARG A 363 -13.88 -30.28 -4.12
CA ARG A 363 -13.71 -31.71 -4.32
C ARG A 363 -12.48 -32.17 -3.57
N ILE A 364 -12.62 -33.21 -2.76
CA ILE A 364 -11.47 -33.92 -2.17
C ILE A 364 -11.39 -35.29 -2.84
N THR A 365 -10.25 -35.58 -3.46
CA THR A 365 -9.89 -36.94 -3.87
C THR A 365 -9.05 -37.54 -2.74
N THR A 366 -9.57 -38.56 -2.07
CA THR A 366 -8.83 -39.20 -0.98
C THR A 366 -7.64 -40.02 -1.51
N ALA A 367 -6.68 -40.36 -0.64
CA ALA A 367 -5.59 -41.26 -1.00
C ALA A 367 -6.08 -42.64 -1.53
N SER A 368 -7.27 -43.09 -1.12
CA SER A 368 -7.92 -44.31 -1.61
C SER A 368 -8.72 -44.13 -2.92
N GLY A 369 -8.79 -42.90 -3.45
CA GLY A 369 -9.50 -42.56 -4.68
C GLY A 369 -10.98 -42.20 -4.49
N ALA A 370 -11.49 -42.16 -3.26
CA ALA A 370 -12.85 -41.72 -2.98
C ALA A 370 -13.03 -40.22 -3.25
N GLN A 371 -14.25 -39.80 -3.58
CA GLN A 371 -14.57 -38.41 -3.89
C GLN A 371 -15.48 -37.84 -2.80
N LEU A 372 -15.04 -36.78 -2.13
CA LEU A 372 -15.83 -36.05 -1.13
C LEU A 372 -16.11 -34.62 -1.62
N HIS A 373 -17.22 -34.07 -1.15
CA HIS A 373 -17.72 -32.75 -1.55
C HIS A 373 -18.02 -31.91 -0.30
N PRO A 374 -17.00 -31.34 0.36
CA PRO A 374 -17.23 -30.50 1.52
C PRO A 374 -17.98 -29.20 1.13
N ALA A 375 -18.74 -28.67 2.08
CA ALA A 375 -19.39 -27.36 1.92
C ALA A 375 -18.38 -26.22 2.11
N LEU A 376 -18.67 -25.07 1.48
CA LEU A 376 -18.02 -23.81 1.83
C LEU A 376 -18.45 -23.36 3.23
N TYR A 377 -17.63 -22.55 3.90
CA TYR A 377 -17.91 -22.00 5.25
C TYR A 377 -18.10 -23.05 6.36
N GLU A 378 -17.61 -24.26 6.11
CA GLU A 378 -17.54 -25.36 7.08
C GLU A 378 -16.12 -25.94 7.12
N ALA A 379 -15.74 -26.46 8.28
CA ALA A 379 -14.46 -27.14 8.42
C ALA A 379 -14.57 -28.60 7.96
N PHE A 380 -13.53 -29.07 7.28
CA PHE A 380 -13.40 -30.46 6.83
C PHE A 380 -11.99 -30.99 7.13
N ALA A 381 -11.90 -32.31 7.27
CA ALA A 381 -10.63 -33.00 7.48
C ALA A 381 -9.95 -33.31 6.15
N LEU A 382 -8.61 -33.26 6.16
CA LEU A 382 -7.73 -33.77 5.11
C LEU A 382 -6.79 -34.77 5.77
N ASP A 383 -6.73 -35.98 5.22
CA ASP A 383 -5.74 -37.00 5.60
C ASP A 383 -4.53 -36.97 4.67
N ASP A 384 -3.49 -37.73 5.04
CA ASP A 384 -2.26 -37.81 4.28
C ASP A 384 -2.51 -38.35 2.87
N GLY A 385 -2.06 -37.60 1.87
CA GLY A 385 -2.26 -37.92 0.46
C GLY A 385 -3.54 -37.38 -0.17
N ASP A 386 -4.47 -36.82 0.62
CA ASP A 386 -5.70 -36.23 0.09
C ASP A 386 -5.40 -35.01 -0.81
N VAL A 387 -6.18 -34.87 -1.88
CA VAL A 387 -6.07 -33.73 -2.81
C VAL A 387 -7.35 -32.90 -2.77
N LEU A 388 -7.25 -31.66 -2.28
CA LEU A 388 -8.30 -30.66 -2.35
C LEU A 388 -8.23 -29.91 -3.68
N GLU A 389 -9.36 -29.82 -4.38
CA GLU A 389 -9.54 -29.08 -5.61
C GLU A 389 -10.68 -28.06 -5.47
N LEU A 390 -10.41 -26.82 -5.90
CA LEU A 390 -11.41 -25.76 -6.06
C LEU A 390 -11.74 -25.64 -7.54
N ALA A 391 -13.00 -25.78 -7.91
CA ALA A 391 -13.45 -25.50 -9.27
C ALA A 391 -13.39 -23.99 -9.59
N ALA A 392 -13.63 -23.62 -10.85
CA ALA A 392 -13.86 -22.22 -11.21
C ALA A 392 -15.14 -21.70 -10.51
N PRO A 393 -15.11 -20.48 -9.93
CA PRO A 393 -16.27 -19.93 -9.23
C PRO A 393 -17.40 -19.58 -10.21
N THR A 394 -18.64 -19.74 -9.75
CA THR A 394 -19.88 -19.40 -10.49
C THR A 394 -20.42 -18.01 -10.14
N ALA A 395 -20.04 -17.48 -8.97
CA ALA A 395 -20.33 -16.14 -8.48
C ALA A 395 -19.19 -15.69 -7.55
N GLY A 396 -18.85 -14.41 -7.57
CA GLY A 396 -17.65 -13.89 -6.92
C GLY A 396 -16.36 -14.21 -7.69
N LEU A 397 -15.23 -13.81 -7.11
CA LEU A 397 -13.90 -13.89 -7.75
C LEU A 397 -12.84 -14.55 -6.87
N ARG A 398 -12.89 -14.39 -5.55
CA ARG A 398 -11.81 -14.77 -4.62
C ARG A 398 -12.28 -15.78 -3.59
N CYS A 399 -11.53 -16.87 -3.45
CA CYS A 399 -11.70 -17.88 -2.41
C CYS A 399 -10.58 -17.76 -1.36
N TYR A 400 -10.89 -18.08 -0.12
CA TYR A 400 -9.93 -18.09 0.99
C TYR A 400 -9.82 -19.48 1.58
N VAL A 401 -8.60 -20.00 1.70
CA VAL A 401 -8.33 -21.30 2.32
C VAL A 401 -7.58 -21.09 3.64
N ALA A 402 -8.20 -21.48 4.74
CA ALA A 402 -7.59 -21.48 6.06
C ALA A 402 -7.34 -22.91 6.53
N VAL A 403 -6.26 -23.11 7.29
CA VAL A 403 -5.93 -24.38 7.94
C VAL A 403 -5.82 -24.15 9.44
N ARG A 404 -6.43 -25.00 10.25
CA ARG A 404 -6.34 -24.94 11.71
C ARG A 404 -4.87 -24.97 12.13
N GLY A 405 -4.46 -24.06 13.01
CA GLY A 405 -3.06 -23.92 13.41
C GLY A 405 -2.22 -23.04 12.47
N GLY A 406 -2.82 -22.49 11.42
CA GLY A 406 -2.25 -21.47 10.55
C GLY A 406 -1.23 -21.97 9.52
N LEU A 407 -0.82 -21.06 8.64
CA LEU A 407 0.25 -21.25 7.66
C LEU A 407 1.59 -20.81 8.24
N GLY A 408 2.62 -21.66 8.16
CA GLY A 408 3.97 -21.38 8.64
C GLY A 408 4.76 -20.51 7.66
N VAL A 409 4.32 -19.28 7.46
CA VAL A 409 4.95 -18.31 6.56
C VAL A 409 5.55 -17.17 7.40
N PRO A 410 6.87 -16.87 7.26
CA PRO A 410 7.49 -15.81 8.05
C PRO A 410 6.94 -14.44 7.65
N PRO A 411 6.65 -13.55 8.61
CA PRO A 411 6.18 -12.21 8.31
C PRO A 411 7.30 -11.34 7.73
N VAL A 412 6.98 -10.50 6.74
CA VAL A 412 7.84 -9.45 6.20
C VAL A 412 7.28 -8.11 6.64
N LEU A 413 8.09 -7.34 7.39
CA LEU A 413 7.66 -6.07 8.00
C LEU A 413 6.41 -6.24 8.89
N GLY A 414 6.34 -7.33 9.64
CA GLY A 414 5.26 -7.59 10.61
C GLY A 414 3.98 -8.18 10.03
N SER A 415 3.94 -8.56 8.74
CA SER A 415 2.78 -9.19 8.10
C SER A 415 3.21 -10.22 7.04
N ALA A 416 2.43 -11.28 6.89
CA ALA A 416 2.57 -12.32 5.87
C ALA A 416 1.86 -11.97 4.55
N ALA A 417 1.18 -10.82 4.46
CA ALA A 417 0.49 -10.38 3.25
C ALA A 417 1.45 -10.08 2.09
N THR A 418 1.11 -10.61 0.91
CA THR A 418 1.75 -10.24 -0.36
C THR A 418 1.15 -8.94 -0.91
N ASP A 419 1.95 -7.89 -1.01
CA ASP A 419 1.64 -6.65 -1.72
C ASP A 419 2.18 -6.73 -3.16
N THR A 420 1.26 -6.84 -4.13
CA THR A 420 1.59 -7.02 -5.55
C THR A 420 2.07 -5.75 -6.24
N LEU A 421 1.74 -4.57 -5.72
CA LEU A 421 2.25 -3.31 -6.26
C LEU A 421 3.65 -3.05 -5.74
N ALA A 422 3.90 -3.36 -4.47
CA ALA A 422 5.15 -3.11 -3.78
C ALA A 422 6.21 -4.20 -3.99
N ASP A 423 5.79 -5.41 -4.34
CA ASP A 423 6.61 -6.63 -4.32
C ASP A 423 7.16 -6.95 -2.91
N ILE A 424 6.29 -6.83 -1.89
CA ILE A 424 6.63 -7.08 -0.48
C ILE A 424 5.82 -8.26 0.05
N GLY A 425 6.47 -9.15 0.78
CA GLY A 425 5.86 -10.37 1.32
C GLY A 425 6.24 -11.61 0.51
N PRO A 426 5.59 -12.75 0.77
CA PRO A 426 5.82 -13.98 0.02
C PRO A 426 5.51 -13.79 -1.47
N ALA A 427 6.28 -14.44 -2.34
CA ALA A 427 5.97 -14.48 -3.76
C ALA A 427 4.62 -15.19 -4.02
N PRO A 428 3.94 -14.90 -5.14
CA PRO A 428 2.80 -15.70 -5.58
C PRO A 428 3.17 -17.18 -5.67
N LEU A 429 2.31 -18.05 -5.15
CA LEU A 429 2.60 -19.48 -5.06
C LEU A 429 2.66 -20.13 -6.44
N ALA A 430 3.61 -21.03 -6.62
CA ALA A 430 3.84 -21.82 -7.82
C ALA A 430 3.59 -23.32 -7.57
N ALA A 431 3.39 -24.08 -8.65
CA ALA A 431 3.33 -25.53 -8.55
C ALA A 431 4.67 -26.09 -8.03
N GLY A 432 4.59 -26.98 -7.04
CA GLY A 432 5.74 -27.54 -6.34
C GLY A 432 6.07 -26.86 -5.01
N ASP A 433 5.49 -25.68 -4.72
CA ASP A 433 5.66 -25.03 -3.42
C ASP A 433 5.07 -25.88 -2.29
N VAL A 434 5.71 -25.86 -1.13
CA VAL A 434 5.30 -26.60 0.06
C VAL A 434 5.13 -25.62 1.21
N LEU A 435 3.94 -25.60 1.80
CA LEU A 435 3.61 -24.75 2.93
C LEU A 435 3.49 -25.60 4.20
N PRO A 436 4.32 -25.36 5.23
CA PRO A 436 4.10 -25.97 6.54
C PRO A 436 2.81 -25.43 7.16
N VAL A 437 2.01 -26.30 7.80
CA VAL A 437 0.73 -25.92 8.41
C VAL A 437 0.55 -26.55 9.78
N GLY A 438 -0.41 -26.04 10.56
CA GLY A 438 -0.89 -26.69 11.78
C GLY A 438 -0.16 -26.32 13.07
N GLN A 439 1.02 -25.69 12.98
CA GLN A 439 1.85 -25.34 14.15
C GLN A 439 2.26 -23.87 14.20
N ALA A 440 1.84 -23.05 13.22
CA ALA A 440 2.17 -21.62 13.18
C ALA A 440 1.46 -20.82 14.28
N ILE A 441 0.32 -21.32 14.77
CA ILE A 441 -0.49 -20.70 15.81
C ILE A 441 -0.44 -21.57 17.06
N ALA A 442 -0.04 -20.97 18.18
CA ALA A 442 0.02 -21.65 19.46
C ALA A 442 -1.34 -22.24 19.86
N ALA A 443 -1.35 -23.46 20.42
CA ALA A 443 -2.58 -24.16 20.79
C ALA A 443 -3.51 -23.34 21.72
N ALA A 444 -2.94 -22.52 22.61
CA ALA A 444 -3.72 -21.65 23.51
C ALA A 444 -4.46 -20.50 22.79
N ALA A 445 -4.01 -20.12 21.59
CA ALA A 445 -4.67 -19.11 20.76
C ALA A 445 -5.80 -19.70 19.90
N LEU A 446 -5.89 -21.02 19.78
CA LEU A 446 -6.96 -21.68 19.04
C LEU A 446 -8.29 -21.58 19.80
N ARG A 447 -9.36 -21.60 19.03
CA ARG A 447 -10.75 -21.64 19.50
C ARG A 447 -11.46 -22.88 18.95
N PRO A 448 -12.64 -23.23 19.47
CA PRO A 448 -13.50 -24.24 18.86
C PRO A 448 -13.81 -23.88 17.41
N VAL A 449 -13.95 -24.91 16.58
CA VAL A 449 -14.41 -24.82 15.19
C VAL A 449 -15.87 -24.37 15.19
N THR A 450 -16.22 -23.42 14.33
CA THR A 450 -17.59 -22.91 14.20
C THR A 450 -17.94 -22.74 12.73
N ALA A 451 -19.02 -23.35 12.25
CA ALA A 451 -19.57 -23.01 10.93
C ALA A 451 -20.02 -21.54 10.90
N ASP A 452 -19.87 -20.86 9.77
CA ASP A 452 -20.27 -19.47 9.61
C ASP A 452 -21.45 -19.35 8.62
N ALA A 453 -22.62 -19.80 9.09
CA ALA A 453 -23.84 -19.86 8.27
C ALA A 453 -24.27 -18.48 7.72
N VAL A 454 -24.07 -17.42 8.50
CA VAL A 454 -24.41 -16.04 8.07
C VAL A 454 -23.51 -15.61 6.91
N ALA A 455 -22.20 -15.84 7.01
CA ALA A 455 -21.28 -15.51 5.92
C ALA A 455 -21.55 -16.37 4.68
N ALA A 456 -21.96 -17.63 4.84
CA ALA A 456 -22.37 -18.51 3.74
C ALA A 456 -23.60 -17.97 2.98
N GLU A 457 -24.60 -17.46 3.70
CA GLU A 457 -25.80 -16.86 3.10
C GLU A 457 -25.46 -15.57 2.34
N CYS A 458 -24.59 -14.72 2.90
CA CYS A 458 -24.11 -13.54 2.19
C CYS A 458 -23.36 -13.90 0.90
N ALA A 459 -22.54 -14.95 0.93
CA ALA A 459 -21.78 -15.41 -0.23
C ALA A 459 -22.67 -15.90 -1.38
N ALA A 460 -23.85 -16.46 -1.08
CA ALA A 460 -24.80 -16.92 -2.09
C ALA A 460 -25.30 -15.79 -3.02
N HIS A 461 -25.18 -14.53 -2.58
CA HIS A 461 -25.61 -13.33 -3.31
C HIS A 461 -24.47 -12.56 -3.99
N LEU A 462 -23.28 -13.18 -4.11
CA LEU A 462 -22.15 -12.58 -4.79
C LEU A 462 -22.41 -12.34 -6.29
N PRO A 463 -21.72 -11.34 -6.89
CA PRO A 463 -21.99 -10.94 -8.27
C PRO A 463 -21.51 -11.99 -9.28
N ARG A 464 -22.27 -12.13 -10.37
CA ARG A 464 -21.92 -12.99 -11.51
C ARG A 464 -21.46 -12.15 -12.71
N PRO A 465 -20.68 -12.72 -13.65
CA PRO A 465 -20.36 -12.04 -14.91
C PRO A 465 -21.62 -11.53 -15.62
N GLY A 466 -21.58 -10.29 -16.10
CA GLY A 466 -22.71 -9.62 -16.77
C GLY A 466 -23.80 -9.04 -15.85
N GLN A 467 -23.82 -9.39 -14.56
CA GLN A 467 -24.74 -8.77 -13.60
C GLN A 467 -24.29 -7.34 -13.27
N GLU A 468 -25.27 -6.50 -12.91
CA GLU A 468 -25.03 -5.16 -12.40
C GLU A 468 -24.93 -5.18 -10.88
N VAL A 469 -23.87 -4.56 -10.35
CA VAL A 469 -23.59 -4.42 -8.92
C VAL A 469 -23.74 -2.95 -8.55
N MET A 470 -24.61 -2.67 -7.58
CA MET A 470 -24.74 -1.33 -7.02
C MET A 470 -23.73 -1.15 -5.90
N LEU A 471 -22.90 -0.12 -6.00
CA LEU A 471 -21.90 0.24 -5.00
C LEU A 471 -22.18 1.64 -4.42
N ASP A 472 -22.34 1.69 -3.10
CA ASP A 472 -22.46 2.94 -2.35
C ASP A 472 -21.13 3.70 -2.28
N VAL A 473 -21.15 5.00 -2.57
CA VAL A 473 -19.97 5.86 -2.55
C VAL A 473 -20.24 7.17 -1.82
N CYS A 474 -19.21 7.74 -1.20
CA CYS A 474 -19.21 9.11 -0.72
C CYS A 474 -18.51 10.00 -1.74
N LEU A 475 -19.14 11.08 -2.20
CA LEU A 475 -18.48 12.02 -3.12
C LEU A 475 -17.30 12.72 -2.43
N GLY A 476 -16.29 13.08 -3.22
CA GLY A 476 -15.06 13.70 -2.74
C GLY A 476 -13.91 12.69 -2.58
N PRO A 477 -12.71 13.16 -2.16
CA PRO A 477 -12.41 14.52 -1.69
C PRO A 477 -12.28 15.59 -2.79
N ARG A 478 -12.25 15.21 -4.07
CA ARG A 478 -12.03 16.12 -5.22
C ARG A 478 -13.18 16.09 -6.23
N ASP A 479 -14.41 15.93 -5.77
CA ASP A 479 -15.60 16.04 -6.62
C ASP A 479 -15.72 17.44 -7.25
N ASP A 480 -15.16 18.47 -6.60
CA ASP A 480 -15.02 19.84 -7.11
C ASP A 480 -14.09 19.98 -8.34
N TRP A 481 -13.26 18.98 -8.64
CA TRP A 481 -12.42 18.97 -9.85
C TRP A 481 -13.17 18.58 -11.13
N PHE A 482 -14.42 18.16 -11.00
CA PHE A 482 -15.22 17.63 -12.10
C PHE A 482 -16.39 18.55 -12.45
N ALA A 483 -16.79 18.53 -13.71
CA ALA A 483 -17.98 19.26 -14.12
C ALA A 483 -19.23 18.62 -13.47
N PRO A 484 -20.31 19.37 -13.17
CA PRO A 484 -21.53 18.79 -12.60
C PRO A 484 -22.09 17.61 -13.39
N GLN A 485 -21.91 17.62 -14.72
CA GLN A 485 -22.28 16.52 -15.61
C GLN A 485 -21.50 15.23 -15.33
N ALA A 486 -20.26 15.32 -14.86
CA ALA A 486 -19.46 14.15 -14.48
C ALA A 486 -20.07 13.43 -13.26
N LEU A 487 -20.56 14.17 -12.26
CA LEU A 487 -21.22 13.58 -11.10
C LEU A 487 -22.53 12.89 -11.48
N ALA A 488 -23.31 13.49 -12.39
CA ALA A 488 -24.48 12.84 -12.97
C ALA A 488 -24.09 11.57 -13.75
N LEU A 489 -23.08 11.65 -14.63
CA LEU A 489 -22.58 10.53 -15.42
C LEU A 489 -22.09 9.38 -14.54
N LEU A 490 -21.35 9.67 -13.47
CA LEU A 490 -20.83 8.68 -12.53
C LEU A 490 -21.94 7.75 -12.00
N THR A 491 -23.12 8.31 -11.73
CA THR A 491 -24.24 7.62 -11.07
C THR A 491 -25.25 7.04 -12.06
N GLN A 492 -25.40 7.67 -13.23
CA GLN A 492 -26.42 7.31 -14.23
C GLN A 492 -25.93 6.29 -15.26
N GLN A 493 -24.64 6.25 -15.59
CA GLN A 493 -24.10 5.26 -16.52
C GLN A 493 -23.64 3.99 -15.79
N ARG A 494 -23.48 2.91 -16.56
CA ARG A 494 -22.90 1.65 -16.09
C ARG A 494 -21.39 1.67 -16.38
N TRP A 495 -20.62 1.08 -15.49
CA TRP A 495 -19.17 0.98 -15.58
C TRP A 495 -18.78 -0.49 -15.66
N GLN A 496 -18.10 -0.92 -16.73
CA GLN A 496 -17.65 -2.30 -16.84
C GLN A 496 -16.31 -2.49 -16.12
N ALA A 497 -16.20 -3.51 -15.27
CA ALA A 497 -14.90 -3.96 -14.77
C ALA A 497 -14.10 -4.58 -15.91
N THR A 498 -12.95 -4.00 -16.23
CA THR A 498 -12.13 -4.46 -17.35
C THR A 498 -11.19 -5.61 -16.96
N PRO A 499 -10.70 -6.42 -17.93
CA PRO A 499 -9.71 -7.47 -17.68
C PRO A 499 -8.36 -6.98 -17.13
N GLN A 500 -8.06 -5.68 -17.19
CA GLN A 500 -6.85 -5.08 -16.63
C GLN A 500 -6.95 -4.82 -15.10
N SER A 501 -8.04 -5.25 -14.46
CA SER A 501 -8.27 -5.13 -13.02
C SER A 501 -7.44 -6.14 -12.23
N ASN A 502 -6.91 -5.72 -11.08
CA ASN A 502 -6.08 -6.55 -10.21
C ASN A 502 -6.24 -6.11 -8.74
N ARG A 503 -5.33 -6.52 -7.85
CA ARG A 503 -5.38 -6.16 -6.42
C ARG A 503 -5.11 -4.69 -6.12
N VAL A 504 -4.49 -3.96 -7.05
CA VAL A 504 -4.26 -2.51 -6.94
C VAL A 504 -5.57 -1.76 -7.14
N GLY A 505 -6.37 -2.20 -8.12
CA GLY A 505 -7.68 -1.61 -8.36
C GLY A 505 -8.47 -2.23 -9.50
N ILE A 506 -9.77 -1.94 -9.49
CA ILE A 506 -10.70 -2.27 -10.57
C ILE A 506 -10.68 -1.15 -11.59
N ARG A 507 -10.23 -1.44 -12.81
CA ARG A 507 -10.21 -0.47 -13.91
C ARG A 507 -11.56 -0.49 -14.59
N LEU A 508 -12.22 0.67 -14.63
CA LEU A 508 -13.60 0.80 -15.08
C LEU A 508 -13.67 1.43 -16.46
N GLN A 509 -14.54 0.90 -17.31
CA GLN A 509 -14.85 1.44 -18.63
C GLN A 509 -16.32 1.87 -18.69
N GLY A 510 -16.54 3.17 -18.87
CA GLY A 510 -17.84 3.77 -19.18
C GLY A 510 -17.94 4.13 -20.67
N GLN A 511 -19.17 4.34 -21.14
CA GLN A 511 -19.43 4.81 -22.50
C GLN A 511 -18.91 6.24 -22.70
N THR A 512 -19.11 7.10 -21.70
CA THR A 512 -18.70 8.50 -21.74
C THR A 512 -17.68 8.77 -20.64
N PRO A 513 -16.46 9.24 -20.99
CA PRO A 513 -15.47 9.66 -20.01
C PRO A 513 -15.98 10.78 -19.09
N LEU A 514 -15.52 10.80 -17.84
CA LEU A 514 -15.88 11.86 -16.88
C LEU A 514 -15.14 13.16 -17.22
N PRO A 515 -15.84 14.26 -17.55
CA PRO A 515 -15.19 15.53 -17.87
C PRO A 515 -14.68 16.24 -16.60
N ARG A 516 -13.49 16.83 -16.69
CA ARG A 516 -12.99 17.78 -15.69
C ARG A 516 -13.72 19.10 -15.78
N ALA A 517 -13.79 19.83 -14.67
CA ALA A 517 -14.24 21.21 -14.71
C ALA A 517 -13.23 22.06 -15.50
N GLN A 518 -13.71 23.09 -16.20
CA GLN A 518 -12.87 23.92 -17.09
C GLN A 518 -11.65 24.51 -16.39
N ALA A 519 -11.79 24.91 -15.12
CA ALA A 519 -10.72 25.47 -14.31
C ALA A 519 -9.55 24.49 -14.06
N TYR A 520 -9.79 23.17 -14.22
CA TYR A 520 -8.83 22.11 -13.94
C TYR A 520 -8.49 21.25 -15.16
N ALA A 521 -8.88 21.68 -16.37
CA ALA A 521 -8.71 20.88 -17.59
C ALA A 521 -7.24 20.53 -17.88
N SER A 522 -6.31 21.43 -17.56
CA SER A 522 -4.86 21.26 -17.70
C SER A 522 -4.11 21.29 -16.36
N ALA A 523 -4.83 21.23 -15.24
CA ALA A 523 -4.22 21.30 -13.92
C ALA A 523 -3.72 19.91 -13.48
N GLU A 524 -2.50 19.85 -12.98
CA GLU A 524 -1.99 18.69 -12.25
C GLU A 524 -2.32 18.83 -10.77
N LEU A 525 -2.82 17.76 -10.16
CA LEU A 525 -3.01 17.70 -8.72
C LEU A 525 -1.67 17.29 -8.09
N PRO A 526 -1.12 18.07 -7.13
CA PRO A 526 -0.03 17.59 -6.28
C PRO A 526 -0.37 16.24 -5.67
N SER A 527 0.61 15.39 -5.38
CA SER A 527 0.32 14.08 -4.80
C SER A 527 -0.41 14.23 -3.46
N GLU A 528 -1.51 13.49 -3.28
CA GLU A 528 -2.34 13.46 -2.08
C GLU A 528 -2.46 12.03 -1.56
N GLY A 529 -2.71 11.87 -0.26
CA GLY A 529 -3.00 10.55 0.30
C GLY A 529 -4.29 9.97 -0.28
N THR A 530 -4.26 8.70 -0.68
CA THR A 530 -5.41 8.00 -1.25
C THR A 530 -5.80 6.84 -0.34
N PRO A 531 -7.08 6.75 0.10
CA PRO A 531 -7.56 5.60 0.87
C PRO A 531 -7.99 4.45 -0.03
N SER A 532 -8.10 3.25 0.56
CA SER A 532 -8.75 2.12 -0.10
C SER A 532 -10.20 2.46 -0.44
N GLY A 533 -10.68 2.04 -1.61
CA GLY A 533 -11.99 2.41 -2.13
C GLY A 533 -12.02 3.74 -2.87
N ALA A 534 -10.92 4.49 -2.96
CA ALA A 534 -10.87 5.71 -3.75
C ALA A 534 -11.14 5.45 -5.24
N LEU A 535 -12.10 6.19 -5.80
CA LEU A 535 -12.41 6.19 -7.22
C LEU A 535 -11.62 7.32 -7.90
N GLN A 536 -10.38 6.98 -8.29
CA GLN A 536 -9.47 7.91 -8.91
C GLN A 536 -9.76 8.06 -10.41
N VAL A 537 -9.74 9.28 -10.94
CA VAL A 537 -10.04 9.53 -12.36
C VAL A 537 -8.82 10.16 -13.06
N PRO A 538 -8.06 9.38 -13.85
CA PRO A 538 -6.99 9.89 -14.70
C PRO A 538 -7.48 10.85 -15.80
N ALA A 539 -6.55 11.40 -16.59
CA ALA A 539 -6.86 12.29 -17.72
C ALA A 539 -7.76 11.66 -18.79
N SER A 540 -7.77 10.32 -18.89
CA SER A 540 -8.68 9.58 -19.79
C SER A 540 -10.16 9.69 -19.42
N GLY A 541 -10.48 10.15 -18.21
CA GLY A 541 -11.85 10.19 -17.68
C GLY A 541 -12.43 8.82 -17.32
N GLN A 542 -11.65 7.74 -17.43
CA GLN A 542 -12.05 6.36 -17.09
C GLN A 542 -11.58 6.02 -15.66
N PRO A 543 -12.49 5.79 -14.69
CA PRO A 543 -12.11 5.64 -13.29
C PRO A 543 -11.34 4.35 -12.98
N VAL A 544 -10.54 4.41 -11.91
CA VAL A 544 -9.94 3.25 -11.26
C VAL A 544 -10.39 3.22 -9.80
N LEU A 545 -11.05 2.15 -9.39
CA LEU A 545 -11.44 1.93 -8.00
C LEU A 545 -10.29 1.24 -7.26
N PHE A 546 -9.63 1.95 -6.35
CA PHE A 546 -8.50 1.43 -5.58
C PHE A 546 -8.91 0.38 -4.55
N LEU A 547 -8.07 -0.66 -4.45
CA LEU A 547 -8.23 -1.83 -3.61
C LEU A 547 -7.01 -1.99 -2.67
N ALA A 548 -6.83 -3.13 -1.98
CA ALA A 548 -5.84 -3.27 -0.90
C ALA A 548 -4.38 -2.94 -1.27
N ASP A 549 -3.95 -3.18 -2.52
CA ASP A 549 -2.56 -2.94 -2.96
C ASP A 549 -2.39 -1.59 -3.69
N HIS A 550 -3.31 -0.65 -3.51
CA HIS A 550 -3.21 0.69 -4.10
C HIS A 550 -2.01 1.48 -3.54
N PRO A 551 -1.44 2.44 -4.32
CA PRO A 551 -0.39 3.31 -3.79
C PRO A 551 -0.95 4.19 -2.67
N LEU A 552 -0.11 4.55 -1.69
CA LEU A 552 -0.53 5.42 -0.58
C LEU A 552 -0.83 6.85 -1.04
N THR A 553 -0.19 7.29 -2.12
CA THR A 553 -0.37 8.64 -2.66
C THR A 553 -0.60 8.62 -4.16
N GLY A 554 -1.38 9.57 -4.66
CA GLY A 554 -1.70 9.71 -6.08
C GLY A 554 -1.83 11.16 -6.52
N GLY A 555 -1.51 11.43 -7.79
CA GLY A 555 -1.60 12.76 -8.41
C GLY A 555 -2.83 12.95 -9.30
N TYR A 556 -3.81 12.06 -9.21
CA TYR A 556 -5.09 12.19 -9.90
C TYR A 556 -6.21 12.36 -8.87
N PRO A 557 -7.20 13.25 -9.12
CA PRO A 557 -8.29 13.48 -8.21
C PRO A 557 -9.19 12.28 -8.08
N VAL A 558 -9.68 12.13 -6.86
CA VAL A 558 -10.62 11.13 -6.43
C VAL A 558 -12.01 11.78 -6.41
N ILE A 559 -12.89 11.31 -7.31
CA ILE A 559 -14.25 11.86 -7.46
C ILE A 559 -15.19 11.38 -6.35
N ALA A 560 -14.95 10.17 -5.84
CA ALA A 560 -15.71 9.54 -4.78
C ALA A 560 -14.87 8.46 -4.10
N VAL A 561 -15.26 8.04 -2.89
CA VAL A 561 -14.68 6.91 -2.16
C VAL A 561 -15.78 5.90 -1.85
N LEU A 562 -15.52 4.63 -2.15
CA LEU A 562 -16.42 3.51 -1.86
C LEU A 562 -16.70 3.42 -0.36
N ALA A 563 -17.97 3.26 0.00
CA ALA A 563 -18.36 3.06 1.38
C ALA A 563 -17.78 1.75 1.91
N ARG A 564 -17.27 1.76 3.14
CA ARG A 564 -16.54 0.63 3.72
C ARG A 564 -17.28 -0.72 3.66
N HIS A 565 -18.60 -0.72 3.81
CA HIS A 565 -19.41 -1.95 3.81
C HIS A 565 -19.48 -2.63 2.44
N HIS A 566 -19.04 -1.95 1.39
CA HIS A 566 -18.94 -2.50 0.04
C HIS A 566 -17.52 -2.82 -0.41
N LEU A 567 -16.48 -2.61 0.43
CA LEU A 567 -15.10 -2.99 0.09
C LEU A 567 -14.99 -4.50 -0.17
N ASP A 568 -15.54 -5.32 0.72
CA ASP A 568 -15.55 -6.79 0.58
C ASP A 568 -16.35 -7.23 -0.67
N LEU A 569 -17.45 -6.53 -1.00
CA LEU A 569 -18.21 -6.80 -2.23
C LEU A 569 -17.42 -6.44 -3.49
N ALA A 570 -16.73 -5.30 -3.50
CA ALA A 570 -15.88 -4.88 -4.62
C ALA A 570 -14.75 -5.89 -4.88
N ALA A 571 -14.19 -6.49 -3.81
CA ALA A 571 -13.22 -7.57 -3.92
C ALA A 571 -13.77 -8.84 -4.57
N GLN A 572 -15.08 -8.98 -4.76
CA GLN A 572 -15.69 -10.13 -5.42
C GLN A 572 -16.19 -9.83 -6.84
N VAL A 573 -16.01 -8.61 -7.34
CA VAL A 573 -16.45 -8.22 -8.69
C VAL A 573 -15.55 -8.86 -9.76
N PRO A 574 -16.07 -9.76 -10.63
CA PRO A 574 -15.28 -10.35 -11.70
C PRO A 574 -15.15 -9.39 -12.90
N PRO A 575 -14.09 -9.52 -13.73
CA PRO A 575 -14.03 -8.85 -15.02
C PRO A 575 -15.29 -9.12 -15.87
N GLY A 576 -15.76 -8.09 -16.57
CA GLY A 576 -16.98 -8.12 -17.37
C GLY A 576 -18.27 -7.86 -16.59
N ALA A 577 -18.26 -7.85 -15.25
CA ALA A 577 -19.38 -7.36 -14.46
C ALA A 577 -19.59 -5.84 -14.65
N TRP A 578 -20.83 -5.41 -14.44
CA TRP A 578 -21.22 -4.01 -14.53
C TRP A 578 -21.37 -3.42 -13.14
N LEU A 579 -20.94 -2.19 -12.96
CA LEU A 579 -21.04 -1.45 -11.71
C LEU A 579 -21.87 -0.19 -11.93
N ARG A 580 -22.64 0.17 -10.91
CA ARG A 580 -23.33 1.44 -10.80
C ARG A 580 -23.06 2.03 -9.42
N PHE A 581 -22.92 3.36 -9.36
CA PHE A 581 -22.59 4.04 -8.11
C PHE A 581 -23.79 4.79 -7.54
N ARG A 582 -24.06 4.57 -6.25
CA ARG A 582 -25.08 5.30 -5.50
C ARG A 582 -24.41 6.21 -4.48
N PRO A 583 -24.51 7.55 -4.63
CA PRO A 583 -23.98 8.47 -3.64
C PRO A 583 -24.74 8.34 -2.32
N LEU A 584 -24.00 8.27 -1.21
CA LEU A 584 -24.52 8.39 0.13
C LEU A 584 -24.29 9.81 0.68
N PRO A 585 -25.15 10.29 1.59
CA PRO A 585 -24.82 11.45 2.39
C PRO A 585 -23.61 11.12 3.27
N CYS A 586 -22.48 11.80 3.06
CA CYS A 586 -21.32 11.73 3.95
C CYS A 586 -21.25 12.97 4.84
N SER A 587 -20.64 12.83 6.01
CA SER A 587 -20.36 13.98 6.88
C SER A 587 -19.50 14.98 6.11
N LYS A 588 -20.09 16.10 5.69
CA LYS A 588 -19.31 17.21 5.13
C LYS A 588 -18.57 17.89 6.27
N GLY A 589 -17.25 18.05 6.11
CA GLY A 589 -16.52 18.98 6.95
C GLY A 589 -17.03 20.37 6.61
N GLU A 590 -17.50 21.13 7.59
CA GLU A 590 -17.69 22.56 7.39
C GLU A 590 -16.35 23.16 6.95
N ALA A 591 -16.31 23.75 5.77
CA ALA A 591 -15.24 24.65 5.40
C ALA A 591 -15.57 25.95 6.11
N ASP A 592 -14.91 26.25 7.23
CA ASP A 592 -14.79 27.61 7.77
C ASP A 592 -13.79 27.65 8.93
N LEU A 593 -12.84 28.59 8.81
CA LEU A 593 -12.34 29.50 9.85
C LEU A 593 -11.43 30.50 9.13
N ALA A 594 -11.97 31.70 8.90
CA ALA A 594 -11.22 32.93 8.61
C ALA A 594 -10.53 33.45 9.88
#